data_AF-A0A830BRU8-F1
#
_entry.id   AF-A0A830BRU8-F1
#
_cell.length_a   1.000
_cell.length_b   1.000
_cell.length_c   1.000
_cell.angle_alpha   90.00
_cell.angle_beta   90.00
_cell.angle_gamma   90.00
#
_symmetry.space_group_name_H-M   'P 1'
#
loop_
_entity.id
_entity.type
_entity.pdbx_description
1 polymer ?
#
loop_
_entity_poly.entity_id
_entity_poly.type
_entity_poly.pdbx_seq_one_letter_code
_entity_poly.pdbx_strand_id
1 'polypeptide(L)' 'MGRCSLCTRALVVNIGDLVQLVSNDKFISVEHRVLVNNVGSRVLVACFFRRGLETSTEHLYGLIEELLFEDNPLK' A
#
# COMPACT_ATOMS: atom_id res chain seq x y z
N MET A 1 -13.59 -10.38 -2.32
CA MET A 1 -13.42 -9.33 -1.28
C MET A 1 -13.61 -9.95 0.10
N GLY A 2 -12.54 -10.10 0.88
CA GLY A 2 -12.62 -10.60 2.26
C GLY A 2 -13.09 -9.52 3.25
N ARG A 3 -13.72 -9.90 4.37
CA ARG A 3 -14.01 -8.98 5.47
C ARG A 3 -12.81 -8.95 6.42
N CYS A 4 -12.24 -7.77 6.63
CA CYS A 4 -11.24 -7.57 7.67
C CYS A 4 -11.94 -7.31 9.01
N SER A 5 -11.83 -8.24 9.96
CA SER A 5 -12.21 -8.01 11.36
C SER A 5 -11.05 -7.35 12.09
N LEU A 6 -11.27 -6.19 12.70
CA LEU A 6 -10.25 -5.56 13.54
C LEU A 6 -10.24 -6.21 14.93
N CYS A 7 -9.07 -6.66 15.37
CA CYS A 7 -8.81 -7.05 16.75
C CYS A 7 -8.53 -5.81 17.61
N THR A 8 -8.78 -5.91 18.92
CA THR A 8 -8.40 -4.86 19.87
C THR A 8 -6.89 -4.65 19.87
N ARG A 9 -6.46 -3.38 19.81
CA ARG A 9 -5.04 -2.97 19.77
C ARG A 9 -4.26 -3.46 18.54
N ALA A 10 -4.93 -3.59 17.39
CA ALA A 10 -4.29 -3.90 16.12
C ALA A 10 -4.29 -2.72 15.14
N LEU A 11 -3.34 -2.73 14.21
CA LEU A 11 -3.29 -1.86 13.05
C LEU A 11 -3.47 -2.70 11.79
N VAL A 12 -4.25 -2.20 10.85
CA VAL A 12 -4.34 -2.78 9.49
C VAL A 12 -3.33 -2.04 8.63
N VAL A 13 -2.39 -2.77 8.04
CA VAL A 13 -1.38 -2.24 7.13
C VAL A 13 -1.64 -2.77 5.73
N ASN A 14 -1.71 -1.87 4.75
CA ASN A 14 -1.88 -2.20 3.35
C ASN A 14 -0.66 -1.73 2.55
N ILE A 15 -0.37 -2.44 1.46
CA ILE A 15 0.60 -2.02 0.45
C ILE A 15 -0.11 -1.12 -0.56
N GLY A 16 0.54 -0.03 -0.95
CA GLY A 16 0.04 0.87 -2.00
C GLY A 16 0.88 0.77 -3.27
N ASP A 17 0.39 1.39 -4.34
CA ASP A 17 0.95 1.28 -5.69
C ASP A 17 2.43 1.66 -5.78
N LEU A 18 2.87 2.64 -4.99
CA LEU A 18 4.28 3.04 -4.92
C LEU A 18 5.18 1.85 -4.54
N VAL A 19 4.78 1.09 -3.52
CA VAL A 19 5.54 -0.06 -3.03
C VAL A 19 5.46 -1.21 -4.02
N GLN A 20 4.30 -1.42 -4.65
CA GLN A 20 4.15 -2.40 -5.73
C GLN A 20 5.12 -2.10 -6.89
N LEU A 21 5.12 -0.86 -7.38
CA LEU A 21 5.98 -0.38 -8.46
C LEU A 21 7.45 -0.65 -8.15
N VAL A 22 7.98 -0.11 -7.05
CA VAL A 22 9.42 -0.23 -6.73
C VAL A 22 9.84 -1.68 -6.41
N SER A 23 8.88 -2.56 -6.12
CA SER A 23 9.13 -3.97 -5.82
C SER A 23 9.07 -4.91 -7.04
N ASN A 24 8.89 -4.37 -8.25
CA ASN A 24 8.64 -5.16 -9.47
C ASN A 24 7.51 -6.19 -9.29
N ASP A 25 6.35 -5.71 -8.80
CA ASP A 25 5.16 -6.52 -8.50
C ASP A 25 5.36 -7.67 -7.49
N LYS A 26 6.45 -7.67 -6.72
CA LYS A 26 6.62 -8.64 -5.62
C LYS A 26 5.57 -8.46 -4.54
N PHE A 27 5.18 -7.21 -4.26
CA PHE A 27 4.06 -6.89 -3.39
C PHE A 27 2.89 -6.36 -4.20
N ILE A 28 1.67 -6.73 -3.80
CA ILE A 28 0.44 -6.36 -4.52
C ILE A 28 -0.34 -5.32 -3.72
N SER A 29 -0.58 -4.18 -4.35
CA SER A 29 -1.56 -3.18 -3.94
C SER A 29 -2.96 -3.73 -4.25
N VAL A 30 -3.78 -3.91 -3.22
CA VAL A 30 -5.10 -4.51 -3.35
C VAL A 30 -6.20 -3.46 -3.20
N GLU A 31 -7.22 -3.57 -4.05
CA GLU A 31 -8.44 -2.80 -3.89
C GLU A 31 -9.08 -3.12 -2.54
N HIS A 32 -9.42 -2.06 -1.80
CA HIS A 32 -10.10 -2.16 -0.51
C HIS A 32 -11.24 -1.13 -0.46
N ARG A 33 -12.33 -1.51 0.20
CA ARG A 33 -13.49 -0.64 0.41
C ARG A 33 -14.01 -0.77 1.82
N VAL A 34 -14.58 0.31 2.34
CA VAL A 34 -15.28 0.31 3.63
C VAL A 34 -16.77 0.23 3.35
N LEU A 35 -17.45 -0.72 3.99
CA LEU A 35 -18.90 -0.84 3.92
C LEU A 35 -19.54 0.12 4.92
N VAL A 36 -20.57 0.85 4.47
CA VAL A 36 -21.40 1.68 5.35
C VAL A 36 -22.15 0.79 6.34
N ASN A 37 -22.26 1.24 7.58
CA ASN A 37 -22.98 0.58 8.67
C ASN A 37 -24.19 1.43 9.07
N ASN A 38 -25.36 0.81 9.26
CA ASN A 38 -26.58 1.47 9.74
C ASN A 38 -26.73 1.45 11.28
N VAL A 39 -25.88 0.73 12.01
CA VAL A 39 -26.04 0.48 13.45
C VAL A 39 -25.25 1.47 14.31
N GLY A 40 -24.23 2.14 13.74
CA GLY A 40 -23.44 3.13 14.50
C GLY A 40 -22.21 3.66 13.76
N SER A 41 -21.70 4.79 14.25
CA SER A 41 -20.53 5.46 13.68
C SER A 41 -19.27 4.61 13.80
N ARG A 42 -18.54 4.48 12.69
CA ARG A 42 -17.20 3.87 12.65
C ARG A 42 -16.19 4.96 12.29
N VAL A 43 -15.24 5.21 13.19
CA VAL A 43 -14.13 6.14 12.96
C VAL A 43 -12.87 5.34 12.67
N LEU A 44 -12.17 5.72 11.60
CA LEU A 44 -10.89 5.15 11.18
C LEU A 44 -9.97 6.32 10.85
N VAL A 45 -8.68 6.21 11.22
CA VAL A 45 -7.66 7.19 10.85
C VAL A 45 -6.65 6.47 9.97
N ALA A 46 -6.45 6.99 8.76
CA ALA A 46 -5.45 6.47 7.84
C ALA A 46 -4.16 7.29 7.97
N CYS A 47 -3.02 6.61 7.94
CA CYS A 47 -1.69 7.21 7.88
C CYS A 47 -0.99 6.71 6.62
N PHE A 48 -0.52 7.62 5.76
CA PHE A 48 0.12 7.28 4.49
C PHE A 48 1.60 7.65 4.55
N PHE A 49 2.47 6.65 4.39
CA PHE A 49 3.91 6.85 4.26
C PHE A 49 4.23 7.11 2.79
N ARG A 50 4.55 8.36 2.46
CA ARG A 50 5.05 8.77 1.14
C ARG A 50 6.06 9.89 1.30
N ARG A 51 6.97 10.06 0.33
CA ARG A 51 7.86 11.24 0.29
C ARG A 51 6.99 12.51 0.18
N GLY A 52 7.32 13.54 0.96
CA GLY A 52 6.64 14.83 0.91
C GLY A 52 6.77 15.49 -0.47
N LEU A 53 5.77 16.29 -0.85
CA LEU A 53 5.67 16.98 -2.15
C LEU A 53 6.80 18.01 -2.39
N GLU A 54 7.61 18.30 -1.37
CA GLU A 54 8.57 19.41 -1.32
C GLU A 54 9.95 19.11 -1.92
N THR A 55 10.19 17.95 -2.51
CA THR A 55 11.43 17.70 -3.25
C THR A 55 11.10 17.39 -4.69
N SER A 56 11.27 18.43 -5.50
CA SER A 56 11.55 18.47 -6.93
C SER A 56 11.46 17.15 -7.72
N THR A 57 10.87 17.27 -8.90
CA THR A 57 10.64 16.31 -10.01
C THR A 57 11.85 15.47 -10.48
N GLU A 58 12.94 15.38 -9.72
CA GLU A 58 14.24 14.85 -10.11
C GLU A 58 14.55 13.47 -9.50
N HIS A 59 13.76 13.00 -8.53
CA HIS A 59 13.87 11.62 -8.02
C HIS A 59 12.70 10.77 -8.49
N LEU A 60 12.83 10.22 -9.71
CA LEU A 60 12.02 9.11 -10.16
C LEU A 60 12.20 7.93 -9.20
N TYR A 61 11.10 7.30 -8.78
CA TYR A 61 11.17 6.05 -8.03
C TYR A 61 11.69 4.96 -8.96
N GLY A 62 12.92 4.53 -8.72
CA GLY A 62 13.52 3.38 -9.38
C GLY A 62 13.08 2.07 -8.74
N LEU A 63 13.28 0.97 -9.46
CA LEU A 63 13.10 -0.37 -8.91
C LEU A 63 14.17 -0.64 -7.85
N ILE A 64 13.79 -1.41 -6.84
CA ILE A 64 14.73 -1.92 -5.86
C ILE A 64 15.51 -3.04 -6.52
N GLU A 65 16.78 -2.78 -6.86
CA GLU A 65 17.63 -3.72 -7.59
C GLU A 65 17.78 -5.08 -6.87
N GLU A 66 17.77 -5.08 -5.54
CA GLU A 66 17.82 -6.30 -4.70
C GLU A 66 16.58 -7.21 -4.85
N LEU A 67 15.51 -6.69 -5.44
CA LEU A 67 14.27 -7.44 -5.73
C LEU A 67 14.18 -7.91 -7.18
N LEU A 68 15.17 -7.60 -8.01
CA LEU A 68 15.30 -8.09 -9.38
C LEU A 68 16.10 -9.41 -9.36
N PHE A 69 15.55 -10.44 -9.99
CA PHE A 69 16.18 -11.75 -10.15
C PHE A 69 16.02 -12.20 -11.60
N GLU A 70 16.90 -13.10 -12.08
CA GLU A 70 16.82 -13.66 -13.45
C GLU A 70 15.41 -14.22 -13.78
N ASP A 71 14.74 -14.81 -12.78
CA ASP A 71 13.40 -15.38 -12.91
C ASP A 71 12.25 -14.36 -12.74
N ASN A 72 12.54 -13.08 -12.47
CA ASN A 72 11.56 -12.01 -12.32
C ASN A 72 11.90 -10.83 -13.25
N PRO A 73 11.62 -10.95 -14.57
CA PRO A 73 11.89 -9.88 -15.52
C PRO A 73 11.11 -8.62 -15.15
N LEU A 74 11.60 -7.47 -15.64
CA LEU A 74 10.93 -6.19 -15.52
C LEU A 74 9.52 -6.29 -16.12
N LYS A 75 8.51 -5.90 -15.34
CA LYS A 75 7.13 -5.79 -15.80
C LYS A 75 6.77 -4.38 -16.24
#